data_AF-A0A427XJN5-F1
#
_entry.id   AF-A0A427XJN5-F1
#
_cell.length_a   1.000
_cell.length_b   1.000
_cell.length_c   1.000
_cell.angle_alpha   90.00
_cell.angle_beta   90.00
_cell.angle_gamma   90.00
#
_symmetry.space_group_name_H-M   'P 1'
#
loop_
_entity.id
_entity.type
_entity.pdbx_description
1 polymer ?
#
loop_
_entity_poly.entity_id
_entity_poly.type
_entity_poly.pdbx_seq_one_letter_code
_entity_poly.pdbx_strand_id
1 'polypeptide(L)'
;MALVHDLAEAYVGDITPLEGVPSHVKFELEEQAMKSFLNEMLSGDGNAQARDRFRSLWYEYEARETPEAKLVKDLDRLELIVQAVEYEKSQDIRTLKTFYTGSIPHLEHPAIRKMAESVIAEREALWEARGADDMKVELEGTAVGSAVDARKQTAANGDA
;
A
#
# COMPACT_ATOMS: atom_id res chain seq x y z
N MET A 1 2.80 1.64 14.47
CA MET A 1 2.20 2.08 13.20
C MET A 1 1.78 0.89 12.36
N ALA A 2 2.69 -0.01 11.96
CA ALA A 2 2.33 -1.25 11.25
C ALA A 2 1.18 -2.04 11.93
N LEU A 3 1.19 -2.16 13.26
CA LEU A 3 0.13 -2.83 14.02
C LEU A 3 -1.22 -2.08 14.11
N VAL A 4 -1.28 -0.83 13.64
CA VAL A 4 -2.41 0.10 13.87
C VAL A 4 -3.03 0.61 12.57
N HIS A 5 -2.27 0.63 11.48
CA HIS A 5 -2.67 1.33 10.26
C HIS A 5 -4.02 0.86 9.67
N ASP A 6 -4.21 -0.45 9.56
CA ASP A 6 -5.46 -1.05 9.04
C ASP A 6 -6.47 -1.38 10.15
N LEU A 7 -6.28 -0.88 11.37
CA LEU A 7 -7.17 -1.22 12.48
C LEU A 7 -8.61 -0.73 12.27
N ALA A 8 -8.77 0.33 11.45
CA ALA A 8 -10.09 0.84 11.05
C ALA A 8 -10.86 -0.18 10.17
N GLU A 9 -10.17 -1.00 9.38
CA GLU A 9 -10.76 -1.98 8.46
C GLU A 9 -11.54 -3.08 9.19
N ALA A 10 -11.26 -3.29 10.48
CA ALA A 10 -12.07 -4.18 11.32
C ALA A 10 -13.55 -3.72 11.44
N TYR A 11 -13.83 -2.43 11.22
CA TYR A 11 -15.18 -1.86 11.29
C TYR A 11 -15.74 -1.54 9.91
N VAL A 12 -14.95 -0.91 9.03
CA VAL A 12 -15.42 -0.49 7.69
C VAL A 12 -15.20 -1.55 6.61
N GLY A 13 -14.46 -2.62 6.90
CA GLY A 13 -13.97 -3.56 5.90
C GLY A 13 -12.72 -3.03 5.18
N ASP A 14 -12.05 -3.93 4.45
CA ASP A 14 -10.97 -3.58 3.52
C ASP A 14 -11.59 -2.98 2.25
N ILE A 15 -11.57 -1.64 2.15
CA ILE A 15 -12.10 -0.90 0.99
C ILE A 15 -11.06 -0.90 -0.12
N THR A 16 -11.36 -1.66 -1.17
CA THR A 16 -10.46 -1.86 -2.30
C THR A 16 -10.68 -0.82 -3.42
N PRO A 17 -9.69 -0.57 -4.30
CA PRO A 17 -9.86 0.31 -5.45
C PRO A 17 -11.00 -0.09 -6.39
N LEU A 18 -11.39 -1.37 -6.43
CA LEU A 18 -12.47 -1.88 -7.29
C LEU A 18 -13.86 -1.39 -6.86
N GLU A 19 -14.01 -1.00 -5.60
CA GLU A 19 -15.28 -0.49 -5.07
C GLU A 19 -15.54 0.96 -5.47
N GLY A 20 -14.55 1.65 -6.07
CA GLY A 20 -14.72 2.99 -6.62
C GLY A 20 -14.98 4.08 -5.58
N VAL A 21 -14.73 3.80 -4.30
CA VAL A 21 -14.89 4.77 -3.20
C VAL A 21 -13.84 5.88 -3.35
N PRO A 22 -14.24 7.16 -3.42
CA PRO A 22 -13.28 8.26 -3.50
C PRO A 22 -12.37 8.30 -2.27
N SER A 23 -11.09 8.63 -2.45
CA SER A 23 -10.10 8.60 -1.36
C SER A 23 -10.47 9.45 -0.14
N HIS A 24 -11.15 10.59 -0.32
CA HIS A 24 -11.59 11.42 0.81
C HIS A 24 -12.72 10.75 1.61
N VAL A 25 -13.64 10.06 0.93
CA VAL A 25 -14.72 9.30 1.58
C VAL A 25 -14.14 8.10 2.32
N LYS A 26 -13.19 7.37 1.71
CA LYS A 26 -12.47 6.27 2.38
C LYS A 26 -11.84 6.76 3.68
N PHE A 27 -11.11 7.86 3.63
CA PHE A 27 -10.49 8.47 4.81
C PHE A 27 -11.51 8.86 5.88
N GLU A 28 -12.62 9.51 5.51
CA GLU A 28 -13.67 9.88 6.47
C GLU A 28 -14.30 8.66 7.15
N LEU A 29 -14.55 7.58 6.40
CA LEU A 29 -15.08 6.33 6.93
C LEU A 29 -14.09 5.68 7.92
N GLU A 30 -12.82 5.57 7.52
CA GLU A 30 -11.77 4.99 8.37
C GLU A 30 -11.51 5.83 9.61
N GLU A 31 -11.58 7.15 9.52
CA GLU A 31 -11.43 8.04 10.66
C GLU A 31 -12.56 7.84 11.68
N GLN A 32 -13.81 7.72 11.20
CA GLN A 32 -14.98 7.43 12.05
C GLN A 32 -14.89 6.04 12.68
N ALA A 33 -14.43 5.05 11.91
CA ALA A 33 -14.19 3.69 12.39
C ALA A 33 -13.12 3.64 13.47
N MET A 34 -11.98 4.31 13.26
CA MET A 34 -10.90 4.41 14.24
C MET A 34 -11.41 5.09 15.52
N LYS A 35 -12.17 6.19 15.41
CA LYS A 35 -12.79 6.85 16.58
C LYS A 35 -13.69 5.88 17.36
N SER A 36 -14.53 5.11 16.67
CA SER A 36 -15.43 4.15 17.30
C SER A 36 -14.65 3.01 17.96
N PHE A 37 -13.70 2.40 17.25
CA PHE A 37 -12.81 1.37 17.77
C PHE A 37 -12.12 1.82 19.07
N LEU A 38 -11.51 3.01 19.08
CA LEU A 38 -10.80 3.52 20.25
C LEU A 38 -11.74 3.81 21.42
N ASN A 39 -12.95 4.28 21.15
CA ASN A 39 -13.94 4.58 22.19
C ASN A 39 -14.58 3.32 22.77
N GLU A 40 -14.68 2.22 22.01
CA GLU A 40 -15.29 0.98 22.47
C GLU A 40 -14.23 0.06 23.12
N MET A 41 -13.19 -0.32 22.38
CA MET A 41 -12.19 -1.30 22.79
C MET A 41 -11.26 -0.77 23.88
N LEU A 42 -10.99 0.54 23.87
CA LEU A 42 -10.09 1.19 24.82
C LEU A 42 -10.84 2.16 25.74
N SER A 43 -12.15 1.99 25.94
CA SER A 43 -13.04 2.86 26.75
C SER A 43 -12.56 3.12 28.19
N GLY A 44 -11.87 2.16 28.82
CA GLY A 44 -11.47 2.26 30.22
C GLY A 44 -10.60 3.50 30.55
N ASP A 45 -10.81 4.08 31.73
CA ASP A 45 -10.13 5.30 32.18
C ASP A 45 -8.59 5.16 32.19
N GLY A 46 -8.08 3.97 32.47
CA GLY A 46 -6.65 3.66 32.45
C GLY A 46 -6.01 3.63 31.06
N ASN A 47 -6.81 3.65 29.98
CA ASN A 47 -6.33 3.50 28.60
C ASN A 47 -6.23 4.81 27.82
N ALA A 48 -6.46 5.97 28.47
CA ALA A 48 -6.46 7.27 27.80
C ALA A 48 -5.20 7.53 26.97
N GLN A 49 -4.01 7.27 27.54
CA GLN A 49 -2.74 7.45 26.85
C GLN A 49 -2.59 6.50 25.64
N ALA A 50 -3.08 5.27 25.75
CA ALA A 50 -3.06 4.31 24.66
C ALA A 50 -3.97 4.75 23.51
N ARG A 51 -5.19 5.25 23.80
CA ARG A 51 -6.10 5.81 22.80
C ARG A 51 -5.45 6.94 22.02
N ASP A 52 -4.85 7.91 22.73
CA ASP A 52 -4.18 9.04 22.10
C ASP A 52 -2.99 8.60 21.25
N ARG A 53 -2.22 7.61 21.72
CA ARG A 53 -1.08 7.08 20.97
C ARG A 53 -1.51 6.36 19.70
N PHE A 54 -2.56 5.53 19.76
CA PHE A 54 -3.07 4.79 18.61
C PHE A 54 -3.62 5.75 17.55
N ARG A 55 -4.45 6.72 17.98
CA ARG A 55 -4.97 7.79 17.11
C ARG A 55 -3.83 8.55 16.43
N SER A 56 -2.81 8.95 17.20
CA SER A 56 -1.65 9.67 16.66
C SER A 56 -0.88 8.84 15.63
N LEU A 57 -0.65 7.55 15.90
CA LEU A 57 0.05 6.66 14.96
C LEU A 57 -0.74 6.44 13.67
N TRP A 58 -2.07 6.36 13.76
CA TRP A 58 -2.94 6.20 12.59
C TRP A 58 -2.90 7.46 11.71
N TYR A 59 -3.10 8.65 12.28
CA TYR A 59 -2.98 9.89 11.51
C TYR A 59 -1.59 10.11 10.91
N GLU A 60 -0.53 9.74 11.64
CA GLU A 60 0.84 9.84 11.15
C GLU A 60 1.07 8.92 9.92
N TYR A 61 0.48 7.72 9.93
CA TYR A 61 0.50 6.82 8.77
C TYR A 61 -0.26 7.40 7.58
N GLU A 62 -1.50 7.87 7.80
CA GLU A 62 -2.34 8.44 6.75
C GLU A 62 -1.71 9.67 6.09
N ALA A 63 -1.05 10.53 6.87
CA ALA A 63 -0.36 11.71 6.37
C ALA A 63 0.88 11.38 5.52
N ARG A 64 1.55 10.26 5.80
CA ARG A 64 2.76 9.79 5.08
C ARG A 64 3.92 10.79 5.08
N GLU A 65 4.05 11.60 6.13
CA GLU A 65 5.05 12.67 6.18
C GLU A 65 6.35 12.23 6.87
N THR A 66 6.27 11.34 7.86
CA THR A 66 7.43 10.88 8.64
C THR A 66 8.21 9.76 7.92
N PRO A 67 9.53 9.62 8.17
CA PRO A 67 10.31 8.50 7.64
C PRO A 67 9.71 7.13 8.00
N GLU A 68 9.22 6.98 9.23
CA GLU A 68 8.56 5.77 9.71
C GLU A 68 7.25 5.51 8.96
N ALA A 69 6.42 6.52 8.72
CA ALA A 69 5.18 6.36 7.95
C ALA A 69 5.43 5.92 6.51
N LYS A 70 6.41 6.54 5.85
CA LYS A 70 6.80 6.16 4.49
C LYS A 70 7.34 4.74 4.43
N LEU A 71 8.20 4.37 5.38
CA LEU A 71 8.76 3.02 5.46
C LEU A 71 7.65 1.98 5.68
N VAL A 72 6.72 2.22 6.59
CA VAL A 72 5.60 1.29 6.84
C VAL A 72 4.72 1.18 5.60
N LYS A 73 4.47 2.28 4.86
CA LYS A 73 3.68 2.22 3.63
C LYS A 73 4.37 1.42 2.52
N ASP A 74 5.69 1.50 2.43
CA ASP A 74 6.45 0.67 1.49
C ASP A 74 6.45 -0.80 1.89
N LEU A 75 6.50 -1.10 3.19
CA LEU A 75 6.38 -2.47 3.70
C LEU A 75 5.01 -3.07 3.41
N ASP A 76 3.93 -2.30 3.61
CA ASP A 76 2.55 -2.67 3.26
C ASP A 76 2.44 -3.06 1.77
N ARG A 77 2.98 -2.23 0.87
CA ARG A 77 3.04 -2.55 -0.57
C ARG A 77 3.90 -3.77 -0.91
N LEU A 78 5.04 -3.94 -0.22
CA LEU A 78 5.91 -5.11 -0.43
C LEU A 78 5.20 -6.39 -0.01
N GLU A 79 4.50 -6.38 1.12
CA GLU A 79 3.72 -7.52 1.62
C GLU A 79 2.66 -7.94 0.59
N LEU A 80 1.92 -6.97 0.04
CA LEU A 80 0.93 -7.22 -1.01
C LEU A 80 1.53 -7.92 -2.24
N ILE A 81 2.73 -7.50 -2.66
CA ILE A 81 3.46 -8.12 -3.79
C ILE A 81 3.90 -9.54 -3.46
N VAL A 82 4.47 -9.76 -2.27
CA VAL A 82 4.89 -11.09 -1.81
C VAL A 82 3.69 -12.04 -1.80
N GLN A 83 2.58 -11.60 -1.20
CA GLN A 83 1.35 -12.40 -1.11
C GLN A 83 0.79 -12.73 -2.50
N ALA A 84 0.82 -11.80 -3.45
CA ALA A 84 0.42 -12.06 -4.83
C ALA A 84 1.29 -13.16 -5.49
N VAL A 85 2.61 -13.14 -5.28
CA VAL A 85 3.48 -14.23 -5.78
C VAL A 85 3.16 -15.57 -5.12
N GLU A 86 2.91 -15.60 -3.81
CA GLU A 86 2.54 -16.83 -3.10
C GLU A 86 1.20 -17.41 -3.57
N TYR A 87 0.24 -16.54 -3.93
CA TYR A 87 -1.01 -16.99 -4.54
C TYR A 87 -0.80 -17.56 -5.96
N GLU A 88 0.01 -16.92 -6.81
CA GLU A 88 0.35 -17.47 -8.13
C GLU A 88 1.11 -18.81 -8.03
N LYS A 89 1.91 -19.01 -6.98
CA LYS A 89 2.61 -20.28 -6.71
C LYS A 89 1.64 -21.39 -6.29
N SER A 90 0.79 -21.11 -5.32
CA SER A 90 0.01 -22.13 -4.60
C SER A 90 -1.38 -22.37 -5.17
N GLN A 91 -1.92 -21.44 -5.96
CA GLN A 91 -3.26 -21.50 -6.53
C GLN A 91 -3.20 -21.59 -8.05
N ASP A 92 -4.30 -22.03 -8.68
CA ASP A 92 -4.47 -22.03 -10.13
C ASP A 92 -4.79 -20.61 -10.66
N ILE A 93 -3.89 -19.67 -10.37
CA ILE A 93 -4.00 -18.26 -10.75
C ILE A 93 -2.90 -17.95 -11.76
N ARG A 94 -3.30 -17.59 -12.98
CA ARG A 94 -2.35 -17.26 -14.05
C ARG A 94 -1.65 -15.93 -13.83
N THR A 95 -2.35 -14.92 -13.30
CA THR A 95 -1.74 -13.60 -13.09
C THR A 95 -2.46 -12.76 -12.07
N LEU A 96 -1.68 -12.05 -11.25
CA LEU A 96 -2.10 -10.98 -10.35
C LEU A 96 -1.42 -9.66 -10.72
N LYS A 97 -1.23 -9.42 -12.04
CA LYS A 97 -0.45 -8.30 -12.58
C LYS A 97 -0.79 -6.94 -11.97
N THR A 98 -2.07 -6.66 -11.73
CA THR A 98 -2.56 -5.39 -11.18
C THR A 98 -1.95 -5.06 -9.82
N PHE A 99 -1.68 -6.07 -8.99
CA PHE A 99 -1.05 -5.88 -7.67
C PHE A 99 0.40 -5.42 -7.79
N TYR A 100 1.14 -5.94 -8.78
CA TYR A 100 2.53 -5.53 -9.03
C TYR A 100 2.60 -4.13 -9.63
N THR A 101 1.82 -3.87 -10.69
CA THR A 101 1.82 -2.58 -11.39
C THR A 101 1.28 -1.45 -10.52
N GLY A 102 0.36 -1.75 -9.58
CA GLY A 102 -0.19 -0.78 -8.63
C GLY A 102 0.67 -0.54 -7.39
N SER A 103 1.73 -1.32 -7.16
CA SER A 103 2.53 -1.24 -5.92
C SER A 103 3.98 -0.85 -6.17
N ILE A 104 4.67 -1.52 -7.08
CA ILE A 104 6.12 -1.38 -7.27
C ILE A 104 6.56 0.03 -7.65
N PRO A 105 5.89 0.74 -8.59
CA PRO A 105 6.29 2.09 -8.96
C PRO A 105 6.27 3.08 -7.81
N HIS A 106 5.50 2.79 -6.75
CA HIS A 106 5.33 3.68 -5.62
C HIS A 106 6.24 3.38 -4.42
N LEU A 107 7.12 2.36 -4.51
CA LEU A 107 8.09 2.07 -3.45
C LEU A 107 9.18 3.15 -3.39
N GLU A 108 9.33 3.84 -2.26
CA GLU A 108 10.27 4.96 -2.12
C GLU A 108 11.61 4.52 -1.51
N HIS A 109 11.58 3.63 -0.51
CA HIS A 109 12.73 3.25 0.28
C HIS A 109 13.66 2.29 -0.49
N PRO A 110 14.96 2.63 -0.65
CA PRO A 110 15.88 1.86 -1.49
C PRO A 110 16.00 0.38 -1.13
N ALA A 111 16.02 0.05 0.17
CA ALA A 111 16.10 -1.35 0.61
C ALA A 111 14.83 -2.13 0.28
N ILE A 112 13.65 -1.50 0.38
CA ILE A 112 12.37 -2.16 0.10
C ILE A 112 12.22 -2.37 -1.41
N ARG A 113 12.63 -1.40 -2.23
CA ARG A 113 12.72 -1.55 -3.68
C ARG A 113 13.59 -2.74 -4.08
N LYS A 114 14.78 -2.87 -3.48
CA LYS A 114 15.67 -4.01 -3.73
C LYS A 114 15.06 -5.36 -3.32
N MET A 115 14.29 -5.38 -2.22
CA MET A 115 13.54 -6.58 -1.83
C MET A 115 12.46 -6.91 -2.87
N ALA A 116 11.69 -5.92 -3.33
CA ALA A 116 10.68 -6.11 -4.38
C ALA A 116 11.29 -6.64 -5.69
N GLU A 117 12.46 -6.14 -6.11
CA GLU A 117 13.19 -6.66 -7.27
C GLU A 117 13.51 -8.16 -7.11
N SER A 118 13.89 -8.59 -5.90
CA SER A 118 14.19 -9.98 -5.61
C SER A 118 12.93 -10.87 -5.66
N VAL A 119 11.81 -10.36 -5.16
CA VAL A 119 10.49 -11.05 -5.24
C VAL A 119 10.02 -11.19 -6.68
N ILE A 120 10.20 -10.16 -7.52
CA ILE A 120 9.85 -10.23 -8.94
C ILE A 120 10.76 -11.20 -9.70
N ALA A 121 12.06 -11.20 -9.43
CA ALA A 121 12.98 -12.18 -10.03
C ALA A 121 12.57 -13.63 -9.70
N GLU A 122 12.13 -13.89 -8.46
CA GLU A 122 11.61 -15.21 -8.06
C GLU A 122 10.33 -15.57 -8.82
N ARG A 123 9.41 -14.61 -8.97
CA ARG A 123 8.19 -14.79 -9.76
C ARG A 123 8.49 -15.09 -11.24
N GLU A 124 9.46 -14.41 -11.83
CA GLU A 124 9.89 -14.68 -13.21
C GLU A 124 10.42 -16.10 -13.35
N ALA A 125 11.30 -16.53 -12.44
CA ALA A 125 11.82 -17.90 -12.43
C ALA A 125 10.71 -18.96 -12.28
N LEU A 126 9.68 -18.68 -11.48
CA LEU A 126 8.50 -19.54 -11.35
C LEU A 126 7.79 -19.73 -12.69
N TRP A 127 7.55 -18.64 -13.44
CA TRP A 127 6.83 -18.71 -14.71
C TRP A 127 7.66 -19.30 -15.84
N GLU A 128 8.98 -19.04 -15.87
CA GLU A 128 9.92 -19.71 -16.77
C GLU A 128 9.91 -21.23 -16.54
N ALA A 129 9.94 -21.68 -15.28
CA ALA A 129 9.85 -23.10 -14.94
C ALA A 129 8.51 -23.75 -15.35
N ARG A 130 7.45 -22.95 -15.51
CA ARG A 130 6.12 -23.36 -16.00
C ARG A 130 5.99 -23.25 -17.53
N GLY A 131 7.02 -22.78 -18.23
CA GLY A 131 7.02 -22.59 -19.69
C GLY A 131 6.17 -21.40 -20.17
N ALA A 132 5.97 -20.38 -19.33
CA ALA A 132 5.17 -19.19 -19.60
C ALA A 132 6.04 -17.92 -19.63
N ASP A 133 6.91 -17.81 -20.66
CA ASP A 133 7.86 -16.71 -20.82
C ASP A 133 7.18 -15.33 -21.07
N ASP A 134 5.89 -15.33 -21.41
CA ASP A 134 5.07 -14.13 -21.62
C ASP A 134 4.64 -13.44 -20.31
N MET A 135 4.91 -14.05 -19.16
CA MET A 135 4.47 -13.55 -17.84
C MET A 135 5.42 -12.56 -17.16
N LYS A 136 6.38 -11.98 -17.90
CA LYS A 136 7.26 -10.93 -17.37
C LYS A 136 6.47 -9.67 -17.01
N VAL A 137 6.79 -9.09 -15.85
CA VAL A 137 6.18 -7.85 -15.39
C VAL A 137 7.14 -6.72 -15.70
N GLU A 138 6.83 -5.94 -16.73
CA GLU A 138 7.56 -4.70 -16.98
C GLU A 138 7.31 -3.72 -15.83
N LEU A 139 8.34 -3.50 -15.03
CA LEU A 139 8.33 -2.48 -13.99
C LEU A 139 8.59 -1.12 -14.65
N GLU A 140 7.56 -0.50 -15.23
CA GLU A 140 7.68 0.88 -15.69
C GLU A 140 8.06 1.76 -14.48
N GLY A 141 9.22 2.42 -14.55
CA GLY A 141 9.72 3.33 -13.50
C GLY A 141 10.99 2.92 -12.77
N THR A 142 11.68 1.85 -13.17
CA THR A 142 13.02 1.48 -12.66
C THR A 142 14.15 2.26 -13.36
N ALA A 143 14.00 3.58 -13.50
CA ALA A 143 15.16 4.43 -13.79
C ALA A 143 15.79 4.85 -12.46
N VAL A 144 16.94 4.26 -12.12
CA VAL A 144 17.82 4.76 -11.07
C VAL A 144 18.17 6.22 -11.39
N GLY A 145 17.71 7.16 -10.57
CA GLY A 145 18.26 8.52 -10.55
C GLY A 145 17.63 9.55 -11.48
N SER A 146 16.29 9.69 -11.50
CA SER A 146 15.70 10.98 -11.88
C SER A 146 14.61 11.36 -10.90
N ALA A 147 14.80 12.50 -10.24
CA ALA A 147 13.82 13.13 -9.39
C ALA A 147 12.55 13.35 -10.21
N VAL A 148 11.44 12.77 -9.76
CA VAL A 148 10.13 13.13 -10.29
C VAL A 148 9.82 14.51 -9.72
N ASP A 149 10.09 15.54 -10.51
CA ASP A 149 9.64 16.91 -10.26
C ASP A 149 8.11 16.92 -10.31
N ALA A 150 7.50 16.76 -9.13
CA ALA A 150 6.08 16.95 -8.91
C ALA A 150 5.76 18.45 -8.98
N ARG A 151 5.81 19.04 -10.18
CA ARG A 151 5.27 20.38 -10.50
C ARG A 151 5.13 20.53 -12.01
N LYS A 152 3.94 20.20 -12.53
CA LYS A 152 3.14 20.97 -13.52
C LYS A 152 2.16 20.05 -14.24
N GLN A 153 1.01 19.84 -13.62
CA GLN A 153 -0.22 19.50 -14.32
C GLN A 153 -1.33 20.45 -13.85
N THR A 154 -1.08 21.75 -14.04
CA THR A 154 -2.06 22.84 -13.90
C THR A 154 -1.56 24.02 -14.75
N ALA A 155 -1.72 23.92 -16.07
CA ALA A 155 -1.82 25.06 -17.01
C ALA A 155 -1.79 24.54 -18.45
N ALA A 156 -2.85 23.84 -18.86
CA ALA A 156 -3.17 23.65 -20.27
C ALA A 156 -4.68 23.43 -20.40
N ASN A 157 -5.44 24.47 -20.07
CA ASN A 157 -6.81 24.66 -20.57
C ASN A 157 -6.95 26.17 -20.78
N GLY A 158 -6.43 26.62 -21.91
CA GLY A 158 -6.73 27.90 -22.52
C GLY A 158 -7.32 27.63 -23.90
N ASP A 159 -8.47 28.26 -24.13
CA ASP A 159 -9.12 28.56 -25.41
C ASP A 159 -9.81 27.44 -26.20
N ALA A 160 -11.12 27.32 -25.95
CA ALA A 160 -12.16 27.55 -26.95
C ALA A 160 -13.49 27.94 -26.27
#